data_AF-A0A1F4Q779-F1
#
_entry.id   AF-A0A1F4Q779-F1
#
_cell.length_a   1.000
_cell.length_b   1.000
_cell.length_c   1.000
_cell.angle_alpha   90.00
_cell.angle_beta   90.00
_cell.angle_gamma   90.00
#
_symmetry.space_group_name_H-M   'P 1'
#
loop_
_entity.id
_entity.type
_entity.pdbx_description
1 polymer ?
#
loop_
_entity_poly.entity_id
_entity_poly.type
_entity_poly.pdbx_seq_one_letter_code
_entity_poly.pdbx_strand_id
1 'polypeptide(L)' 'MKDPTWLEEAIPWLRKAMEAKRYEPRHYPYINLARVYVKPGKLQEAVAELTRALDIEPTYVAARKELHRLLGVLN' A
#
# COMPACT_ATOMS: atom_id res chain seq x y z
N MET A 1 -2.91 -10.96 -20.67
CA MET A 1 -2.70 -9.51 -20.50
C MET A 1 -1.35 -9.37 -19.83
N LYS A 2 -0.38 -8.61 -20.39
CA LYS A 2 0.91 -8.40 -19.69
C LYS A 2 0.63 -7.61 -18.42
N ASP A 3 1.26 -7.99 -17.31
CA ASP A 3 1.20 -7.19 -16.10
C ASP A 3 1.67 -5.76 -16.41
N PRO A 4 0.97 -4.73 -15.92
CA PRO A 4 1.35 -3.37 -16.25
C PRO A 4 2.72 -3.02 -15.66
N THR A 5 3.69 -2.70 -16.52
CA THR A 5 5.07 -2.37 -16.11
C THR A 5 5.13 -1.18 -15.16
N TRP A 6 4.16 -0.27 -15.25
CA TRP A 6 4.04 0.89 -14.37
C TRP A 6 3.88 0.54 -12.89
N LEU A 7 3.40 -0.66 -12.55
CA LEU A 7 3.29 -1.12 -11.17
C LEU A 7 4.68 -1.31 -10.54
N GLU A 8 5.55 -2.04 -11.22
CA GLU A 8 6.92 -2.30 -10.78
C GLU A 8 7.76 -1.01 -10.81
N GLU A 9 7.54 -0.14 -11.80
CA GLU A 9 8.21 1.17 -11.89
C GLU A 9 7.80 2.13 -10.76
N ALA A 10 6.59 1.99 -10.19
CA ALA A 10 6.12 2.83 -9.08
C ALA A 10 6.78 2.49 -7.74
N ILE A 11 7.14 1.22 -7.51
CA ILE A 11 7.70 0.74 -6.24
C ILE A 11 8.91 1.56 -5.77
N PRO A 12 9.97 1.79 -6.57
CA PRO A 12 11.13 2.56 -6.11
C PRO A 12 10.78 4.01 -5.75
N TRP A 13 9.80 4.63 -6.42
CA TRP A 13 9.35 5.99 -6.10
C TRP A 13 8.58 6.03 -4.78
N LEU A 14 7.72 5.05 -4.53
CA LEU A 14 6.99 4.92 -3.27
C LEU A 14 7.95 4.68 -2.11
N ARG A 15 8.98 3.85 -2.29
CA ARG A 15 10.04 3.65 -1.27
C ARG A 15 10.82 4.93 -0.99
N LYS A 16 11.21 5.69 -2.03
CA LYS A 16 11.85 7.01 -1.85
C LYS A 16 10.95 7.98 -1.09
N ALA A 17 9.64 7.97 -1.33
CA ALA A 17 8.69 8.80 -0.59
C ALA A 17 8.62 8.43 0.90
N MET A 18 8.76 7.14 1.25
CA MET A 18 8.85 6.70 2.66
C MET A 18 10.11 7.23 3.36
N GLU A 19 11.22 7.37 2.63
CA GLU A 19 12.50 7.85 3.16
C GLU A 19 12.62 9.39 3.17
N ALA A 20 11.79 10.08 2.39
CA ALA A 20 11.87 11.51 2.22
C ALA A 20 11.42 12.25 3.49
N LYS A 21 12.38 12.91 4.16
CA LYS A 21 12.19 13.62 5.45
C LYS A 21 11.01 14.60 5.49
N ARG A 22 10.65 15.19 4.35
CA ARG A 22 9.61 16.22 4.21
C ARG A 22 8.34 15.72 3.52
N TYR A 23 8.27 14.43 3.19
CA TYR A 23 7.08 13.90 2.55
C TYR A 23 5.95 13.77 3.57
N GLU A 24 4.80 14.36 3.24
CA GLU A 24 3.57 14.24 4.00
C GLU A 24 2.38 14.10 3.04
N PRO A 25 1.32 13.39 3.43
CA PRO A 25 1.20 12.58 4.65
C PRO A 25 2.02 11.29 4.62
N ARG A 26 2.74 10.97 5.71
CA ARG A 26 3.62 9.79 5.80
C ARG A 26 2.97 8.42 5.50
N HIS A 27 1.66 8.28 5.67
CA HIS A 27 0.95 7.01 5.44
C HIS A 27 0.66 6.74 3.94
N TYR A 28 0.66 7.76 3.07
CA TYR A 28 0.27 7.61 1.67
C TYR A 28 1.15 6.67 0.83
N PRO A 29 2.50 6.66 0.96
CA PRO A 29 3.33 5.77 0.18
C PRO A 29 3.04 4.30 0.47
N TYR A 30 2.70 3.97 1.71
CA TYR A 30 2.32 2.61 2.14
C TYR A 30 0.99 2.19 1.50
N ILE A 31 -0.04 3.05 1.51
CA ILE A 31 -1.33 2.76 0.84
C ILE A 31 -1.15 2.55 -0.66
N ASN A 32 -0.34 3.40 -1.30
CA ASN A 32 -0.11 3.29 -2.73
C ASN A 32 0.70 2.03 -3.07
N LEU A 33 1.65 1.65 -2.21
CA LEU A 33 2.40 0.40 -2.38
C LEU A 33 1.50 -0.82 -2.16
N ALA A 34 0.57 -0.77 -1.21
CA ALA A 34 -0.45 -1.80 -1.05
C ALA A 34 -1.29 -1.98 -2.31
N ARG A 35 -1.76 -0.88 -2.91
CA ARG A 35 -2.53 -0.93 -4.18
C ARG A 35 -1.73 -1.50 -5.34
N VAL A 36 -0.43 -1.21 -5.38
CA VAL A 36 0.50 -1.82 -6.34
C VAL A 36 0.55 -3.34 -6.15
N TYR A 37 0.64 -3.82 -4.90
CA TYR A 37 0.65 -5.25 -4.59
C TYR A 37 -0.69 -5.97 -4.78
N VAL A 38 -1.82 -5.28 -4.61
CA VAL A 38 -3.15 -5.86 -4.87
C VAL A 38 -3.32 -6.29 -6.32
N LYS A 39 -2.79 -5.52 -7.28
CA LYS A 39 -2.97 -5.77 -8.72
C LYS A 39 -2.44 -7.14 -9.18
N PRO A 40 -1.21 -7.56 -8.85
CA PRO A 40 -0.70 -8.90 -9.16
C PRO A 40 -1.13 -9.97 -8.14
N GLY A 41 -2.02 -9.68 -7.19
CA GLY A 41 -2.48 -10.65 -6.20
C GLY A 41 -1.51 -10.91 -5.03
N LYS A 42 -0.54 -10.02 -4.82
CA LYS A 42 0.39 -10.06 -3.68
C LYS A 42 -0.31 -9.56 -2.40
N LEU A 43 -1.32 -10.30 -1.95
CA LEU A 43 -2.27 -9.83 -0.94
C LEU A 43 -1.64 -9.72 0.45
N GLN A 44 -0.71 -10.60 0.80
CA GLN A 44 0.00 -10.57 2.08
C GLN A 44 0.87 -9.32 2.19
N GLU A 45 1.60 -8.97 1.13
CA GLU A 45 2.39 -7.74 1.07
C GLU A 45 1.49 -6.50 1.13
N ALA A 46 0.35 -6.52 0.42
CA ALA A 46 -0.62 -5.43 0.48
C ALA A 46 -1.17 -5.22 1.91
N VAL A 47 -1.51 -6.30 2.62
CA VAL A 47 -1.93 -6.25 4.03
C VAL A 47 -0.83 -5.64 4.90
N ALA A 48 0.43 -6.07 4.74
CA ALA A 48 1.55 -5.54 5.52
C ALA A 48 1.79 -4.04 5.30
N GLU A 49 1.59 -3.54 4.07
CA GLU A 49 1.68 -2.11 3.78
C GLU A 49 0.48 -1.33 4.35
N LEU A 50 -0.74 -1.87 4.29
CA LEU A 50 -1.93 -1.24 4.88
C LEU A 50 -1.86 -1.15 6.40
N THR A 51 -1.34 -2.18 7.06
CA THR A 51 -1.08 -2.15 8.51
C THR A 51 -0.11 -1.04 8.86
N ARG A 52 1.02 -0.93 8.14
CA ARG A 52 1.97 0.18 8.34
C ARG A 52 1.37 1.57 8.09
N ALA A 53 0.47 1.69 7.11
CA ALA A 53 -0.25 2.94 6.90
C ALA A 53 -1.12 3.33 8.10
N LEU A 54 -1.78 2.34 8.73
CA LEU A 54 -2.62 2.53 9.92
C LEU A 54 -1.80 2.70 11.20
N ASP A 55 -0.59 2.17 11.28
CA ASP A 55 0.34 2.46 12.39
C ASP A 55 0.73 3.95 12.41
N ILE A 56 0.79 4.58 11.23
CA ILE A 56 1.12 6.00 11.06
C ILE A 56 -0.10 6.90 11.23
N GLU A 57 -1.23 6.55 10.58
CA GLU A 57 -2.50 7.26 10.69
C GLU A 57 -3.63 6.28 11.03
N PRO A 58 -3.87 6.04 12.33
CA PRO A 58 -4.86 5.06 12.78
C PRO A 58 -6.29 5.37 12.31
N THR A 59 -6.61 6.63 12.02
CA THR A 59 -7.96 7.03 11.61
C THR A 59 -8.18 7.01 10.10
N TYR A 60 -7.17 6.62 9.31
CA TYR A 60 -7.29 6.64 7.85
C TYR A 60 -8.28 5.60 7.32
N VAL A 61 -9.51 6.06 7.05
CA VAL A 61 -10.66 5.23 6.66
C VAL A 61 -10.38 4.39 5.42
N ALA A 62 -9.66 4.93 4.43
CA ALA A 62 -9.41 4.20 3.19
C ALA A 62 -8.46 3.01 3.38
N ALA A 63 -7.44 3.10 4.25
CA ALA A 63 -6.59 1.94 4.56
C ALA A 63 -7.36 0.87 5.33
N ARG A 64 -8.19 1.28 6.30
CA ARG A 64 -9.03 0.36 7.07
C ARG A 64 -10.02 -0.41 6.19
N LYS A 65 -10.69 0.28 5.26
CA LYS A 65 -11.62 -0.34 4.30
C LYS A 65 -10.91 -1.34 3.41
N GLU A 66 -9.75 -0.97 2.87
CA GLU A 66 -8.98 -1.85 1.99
C GLU A 66 -8.43 -3.07 2.74
N LEU A 67 -7.93 -2.88 3.97
CA LEU A 67 -7.45 -3.97 4.82
C LEU A 67 -8.56 -4.95 5.14
N HIS A 68 -9.74 -4.46 5.55
CA HIS A 68 -10.90 -5.31 5.81
C HIS A 68 -11.31 -6.12 4.56
N ARG A 69 -11.32 -5.47 3.39
CA ARG A 69 -11.60 -6.14 2.10
C ARG A 69 -10.60 -7.26 1.82
N LEU A 70 -9.31 -7.02 2.04
CA LEU A 70 -8.25 -8.02 1.79
C LEU A 70 -8.29 -9.19 2.76
N LEU A 71 -8.53 -8.94 4.05
CA LEU A 71 -8.67 -10.00 5.04
C LEU A 71 -9.87 -10.90 4.74
N GLY A 72 -10.97 -10.34 4.20
CA GLY A 72 -12.11 -11.14 3.75
C GLY A 72 -11.83 -12.05 2.55
N VAL A 73 -10.78 -11.79 1.77
CA VAL A 73 -10.37 -12.64 0.63
C VAL A 73 -9.38 -13.73 1.06
N LEU A 74 -8.65 -13.52 2.15
CA LEU A 74 -7.64 -14.45 2.67
C LEU A 74 -8.20 -15.52 3.62
N ASN A 75 -9.46 -15.37 4.06
CA ASN A 75 -10.15 -16.28 4.96
C ASN A 75 -10.95 -17.36 4.22
#